data_AF-A0AAW8M1F4-F1
#
_entry.id   AF-A0AAW8M1F4-F1
#
_cell.length_a   1.000
_cell.length_b   1.000
_cell.length_c   1.000
_cell.angle_alpha   90.00
_cell.angle_beta   90.00
_cell.angle_gamma   90.00
#
_symmetry.space_group_name_H-M   'P 1'
#
loop_
_entity.id
_entity.type
_entity.pdbx_description
1 polymer ?
#
loop_
_entity_poly.entity_id
_entity_poly.type
_entity_poly.pdbx_seq_one_letter_code
_entity_poly.pdbx_strand_id
1 'polypeptide(L)'
;MSFQFVRVELFLRKGKAGRSTGFVFDEVARVPAASIHVQAPGTPIVVYGLVPEALRTLHDERAAEARTEVKGGKVRAVRQDHNTLAGIVLSYPVTIEEYRAKPEVVARVDDWERRSIAWLRSQFGERVVSVVRHEDESHPHLHAYVLPDDAAMTAAHLHPGFRAKAVAKTAATQQGEDENTAGIVGRTLVASW
;
A
#
# COMPACT_ATOMS: atom_id res chain seq x y z
N MET A 1 1.19 -17.74 -21.04
CA MET A 1 0.47 -16.57 -20.51
C MET A 1 1.32 -15.98 -19.42
N SER A 2 1.72 -14.71 -19.55
CA SER A 2 2.41 -13.96 -18.50
C SER A 2 1.38 -13.10 -17.77
N PHE A 3 1.25 -13.25 -16.45
CA PHE A 3 0.27 -12.49 -15.66
C PHE A 3 0.95 -11.24 -15.09
N GLN A 4 0.35 -10.07 -15.30
CA GLN A 4 0.70 -8.88 -14.53
C GLN A 4 -0.01 -8.95 -13.19
N PHE A 5 0.73 -8.75 -12.10
CA PHE A 5 0.20 -8.81 -10.74
C PHE A 5 0.13 -7.41 -10.14
N VAL A 6 -1.00 -7.09 -9.53
CA VAL A 6 -1.17 -5.91 -8.68
C VAL A 6 -1.77 -6.36 -7.36
N ARG A 7 -1.11 -6.02 -6.25
CA ARG A 7 -1.61 -6.29 -4.90
C ARG A 7 -1.63 -5.02 -4.09
N VAL A 8 -2.73 -4.78 -3.40
CA VAL A 8 -2.85 -3.73 -2.38
C VAL A 8 -2.81 -4.41 -1.02
N GLU A 9 -1.90 -3.98 -0.17
CA GLU A 9 -1.80 -4.43 1.21
C GLU A 9 -1.87 -3.22 2.16
N LEU A 10 -2.56 -3.39 3.28
CA LEU A 10 -2.68 -2.35 4.29
C LEU A 10 -1.77 -2.66 5.47
N PHE A 11 -1.09 -1.63 5.97
CA PHE A 11 -0.14 -1.75 7.06
C PHE A 11 -0.55 -0.87 8.24
N LEU A 12 -0.26 -1.39 9.43
CA LEU A 12 -0.56 -0.77 10.71
C LEU A 12 0.74 -0.53 11.48
N ARG A 13 0.75 0.45 12.39
CA ARG A 13 2.01 0.87 13.03
C ARG A 13 2.58 -0.21 13.94
N LYS A 14 1.71 -0.93 14.67
CA LYS A 14 2.10 -2.01 15.58
C LYS A 14 1.70 -3.38 15.02
N GLY A 15 2.44 -3.80 14.00
CA GLY A 15 2.28 -5.07 13.27
C GLY A 15 2.59 -6.31 14.10
N LYS A 16 2.00 -7.45 13.72
CA LYS A 16 2.53 -8.78 14.08
C LYS A 16 3.28 -9.35 12.87
N ALA A 17 4.32 -10.13 13.11
CA ALA A 17 5.06 -10.89 12.09
C ALA A 17 5.53 -10.04 10.88
N GLY A 18 6.22 -8.92 11.14
CA GLY A 18 6.78 -8.09 10.05
C GLY A 18 5.77 -7.19 9.32
N ARG A 19 4.50 -7.18 9.70
CA ARG A 19 3.47 -6.38 9.02
C ARG A 19 3.28 -4.98 9.61
N SER A 20 4.38 -4.38 10.10
CA SER A 20 4.36 -3.00 10.60
C SER A 20 4.79 -2.02 9.51
N THR A 21 4.32 -0.78 9.59
CA THR A 21 4.81 0.29 8.70
C THR A 21 6.33 0.45 8.80
N GLY A 22 6.89 0.35 10.00
CA GLY A 22 8.34 0.39 10.22
C GLY A 22 9.09 -0.71 9.48
N PHE A 23 8.63 -1.96 9.54
CA PHE A 23 9.28 -3.07 8.82
C PHE A 23 9.21 -2.87 7.31
N VAL A 24 8.07 -2.40 6.79
CA VAL A 24 7.90 -2.13 5.36
C VAL A 24 8.83 -1.01 4.87
N PHE A 25 8.99 0.06 5.66
CA PHE A 25 9.93 1.13 5.34
C PHE A 25 11.38 0.65 5.39
N ASP A 26 11.73 -0.18 6.36
CA ASP A 26 13.06 -0.78 6.46
C ASP A 26 13.32 -1.74 5.28
N GLU A 27 12.32 -2.52 4.84
CA GLU A 27 12.41 -3.45 3.71
C GLU A 27 12.66 -2.71 2.39
N VAL A 28 11.89 -1.66 2.10
CA VAL A 28 12.07 -0.86 0.87
C VAL A 28 13.32 0.01 0.90
N ALA A 29 13.78 0.40 2.09
CA ALA A 29 15.07 1.07 2.26
C ALA A 29 16.27 0.10 2.19
N ARG A 30 16.02 -1.20 1.98
CA ARG A 30 17.02 -2.27 1.97
C ARG A 30 17.85 -2.35 3.24
N VAL A 31 17.24 -2.08 4.40
CA VAL A 31 17.87 -2.31 5.71
C VAL A 31 18.15 -3.81 5.86
N PRO A 32 19.38 -4.22 6.25
CA PRO A 32 19.77 -5.64 6.24
C PRO A 32 18.84 -6.58 7.01
N ALA A 33 18.38 -6.15 8.20
CA ALA A 33 17.49 -6.96 9.04
C ALA A 33 16.09 -7.18 8.42
N ALA A 34 15.65 -6.29 7.53
CA ALA A 34 14.37 -6.37 6.83
C ALA A 34 14.50 -6.96 5.41
N SER A 35 15.73 -7.21 4.93
CA SER A 35 16.01 -7.61 3.55
C SER A 35 16.67 -8.99 3.45
N ILE A 36 16.50 -9.84 4.46
CA ILE A 36 17.18 -11.15 4.58
C ILE A 36 16.90 -12.12 3.41
N HIS A 37 15.81 -11.90 2.68
CA HIS A 37 15.40 -12.73 1.55
C HIS A 37 15.99 -12.26 0.21
N VAL A 38 16.63 -11.08 0.18
CA VAL A 38 17.23 -10.48 -1.01
C VAL A 38 18.71 -10.85 -1.06
N GLN A 39 19.12 -11.56 -2.10
CA GLN A 39 20.49 -12.10 -2.19
C GLN A 39 21.57 -11.01 -2.23
N ALA A 40 21.30 -9.92 -2.94
CA ALA A 40 22.22 -8.80 -3.10
C ALA A 40 21.41 -7.48 -3.11
N PRO A 41 21.04 -6.95 -1.93
CA PRO A 41 20.22 -5.75 -1.84
C PRO A 41 20.87 -4.57 -2.57
N GLY A 42 20.17 -4.01 -3.55
CA GLY A 42 20.57 -2.83 -4.30
C GLY A 42 20.23 -1.53 -3.57
N THR A 43 20.64 -0.40 -4.13
CA THR A 43 20.13 0.90 -3.67
C THR A 43 18.69 1.07 -4.17
N PRO A 44 17.75 1.52 -3.31
CA PRO A 44 16.37 1.78 -3.74
C PRO A 44 16.30 2.77 -4.90
N ILE A 45 15.63 2.40 -5.99
CA ILE A 45 15.47 3.25 -7.18
C ILE A 45 14.13 3.98 -7.06
N VAL A 46 14.16 5.25 -6.69
CA VAL A 46 12.94 6.06 -6.56
C VAL A 46 12.55 6.58 -7.93
N VAL A 47 11.38 6.17 -8.41
CA VAL A 47 10.87 6.52 -9.74
C VAL A 47 9.74 7.56 -9.68
N TYR A 48 9.20 7.81 -8.48
CA TYR A 48 8.27 8.91 -8.21
C TYR A 48 8.24 9.27 -6.73
N GLY A 49 8.16 10.57 -6.42
CA GLY A 49 7.90 11.06 -5.07
C GLY A 49 9.10 10.97 -4.13
N LEU A 50 8.84 10.63 -2.88
CA LEU A 50 9.82 10.67 -1.79
C LEU A 50 10.72 9.43 -1.75
N VAL A 51 11.95 9.62 -1.28
CA VAL A 51 12.85 8.51 -0.89
C VAL A 51 12.30 7.77 0.34
N PRO A 52 12.67 6.50 0.57
CA PRO A 52 12.15 5.70 1.69
C PRO A 52 12.21 6.37 3.06
N GLU A 53 13.32 7.05 3.38
CA GLU A 53 13.48 7.74 4.66
C GLU A 53 12.52 8.92 4.80
N ALA A 54 12.39 9.75 3.76
CA ALA A 54 11.46 10.88 3.77
C ALA A 54 9.99 10.43 3.80
N LEU A 55 9.67 9.31 3.14
CA LEU A 55 8.37 8.65 3.23
C LEU A 55 8.07 8.23 4.68
N ARG A 56 9.03 7.60 5.36
CA ARG A 56 8.92 7.20 6.77
C ARG A 56 8.67 8.40 7.66
N THR A 57 9.49 9.45 7.53
CA THR A 57 9.33 10.69 8.31
C THR A 57 7.93 11.28 8.11
N LEU A 58 7.49 11.46 6.86
CA LEU A 58 6.17 12.00 6.56
C LEU A 58 5.03 11.16 7.16
N HIS A 59 5.14 9.83 7.06
CA HIS A 59 4.15 8.93 7.65
C HIS A 59 4.10 9.10 9.17
N ASP A 60 5.25 9.08 9.84
CA ASP A 60 5.32 9.09 11.30
C ASP A 60 4.86 10.44 11.88
N GLU A 61 5.17 11.56 11.20
CA GLU A 61 4.65 12.89 11.51
C GLU A 61 3.12 12.95 11.41
N ARG A 62 2.56 12.56 10.26
CA ARG A 62 1.10 12.52 10.07
C ARG A 62 0.42 11.62 11.09
N ALA A 63 1.02 10.48 11.42
CA ALA A 63 0.46 9.55 12.40
C ALA A 63 0.55 10.05 13.84
N ALA A 64 1.52 10.93 14.15
CA ALA A 64 1.62 11.59 15.45
C ALA A 64 0.58 12.71 15.60
N GLU A 65 0.26 13.40 14.51
CA GLU A 65 -0.76 14.46 14.45
C GLU A 65 -2.19 13.92 14.34
N ALA A 66 -2.36 12.75 13.74
CA ALA A 66 -3.67 12.17 13.48
C ALA A 66 -4.51 12.02 14.76
N ARG A 67 -5.80 12.35 14.64
CA ARG A 67 -6.78 12.30 15.71
C ARG A 67 -8.03 11.58 15.26
N THR A 68 -8.67 10.90 16.21
CA THR A 68 -9.97 10.27 16.00
C THR A 68 -10.94 10.71 17.08
N GLU A 69 -12.18 10.98 16.69
CA GLU A 69 -13.26 11.27 17.62
C GLU A 69 -13.91 9.95 18.04
N VAL A 70 -14.00 9.73 19.36
CA VAL A 70 -14.67 8.56 19.93
C VAL A 70 -16.06 8.94 20.45
N LYS A 71 -16.89 7.91 20.69
CA LYS A 71 -18.24 8.08 21.26
C LYS A 71 -18.23 9.03 22.46
N GLY A 72 -19.07 10.08 22.38
CA GLY A 72 -19.15 11.15 23.37
C GLY A 72 -18.28 12.38 23.05
N GLY A 73 -17.86 12.58 21.80
CA GLY A 73 -17.18 13.80 21.33
C GLY A 73 -15.74 13.95 21.79
N LYS A 74 -15.14 12.92 22.38
CA LYS A 74 -13.77 12.98 22.89
C LYS A 74 -12.79 12.76 21.74
N VAL A 75 -11.88 13.70 21.54
CA VAL A 75 -10.79 13.57 20.57
C VAL A 75 -9.62 12.85 21.21
N ARG A 76 -9.08 11.82 20.54
CA ARG A 76 -7.93 11.04 21.01
C ARG A 76 -6.91 10.84 19.90
N ALA A 77 -5.67 10.52 20.28
CA ALA A 77 -4.67 10.02 19.35
C ALA A 77 -5.16 8.75 18.66
N VAL A 78 -4.79 8.57 17.40
CA VAL A 78 -5.10 7.35 16.66
C VAL A 78 -4.44 6.12 17.29
N ARG A 79 -5.12 4.97 17.23
CA ARG A 79 -4.58 3.73 17.78
C ARG A 79 -3.47 3.20 16.87
N GLN A 80 -2.48 2.52 17.44
CA GLN A 80 -1.39 1.94 16.63
C GLN A 80 -1.78 0.65 15.88
N ASP A 81 -2.96 0.10 16.16
CA ASP A 81 -3.45 -1.18 15.64
C ASP A 81 -4.40 -1.05 14.44
N HIS A 82 -4.63 0.16 13.93
CA HIS A 82 -5.37 0.36 12.69
C HIS A 82 -4.44 0.63 11.50
N ASN A 83 -4.96 0.42 10.30
CA ASN A 83 -4.20 0.62 9.08
C ASN A 83 -4.01 2.10 8.78
N THR A 84 -2.76 2.52 8.56
CA THR A 84 -2.34 3.91 8.33
C THR A 84 -1.58 4.11 7.02
N LEU A 85 -1.23 3.01 6.35
CA LEU A 85 -0.52 3.00 5.08
C LEU A 85 -1.15 1.96 4.15
N ALA A 86 -1.25 2.27 2.87
CA ALA A 86 -1.45 1.27 1.82
C ALA A 86 -0.16 1.13 1.01
N GLY A 87 0.36 -0.09 0.94
CA GLY A 87 1.45 -0.47 0.05
C GLY A 87 0.89 -1.22 -1.15
N ILE A 88 1.36 -0.90 -2.34
CA ILE A 88 0.90 -1.48 -3.60
C ILE A 88 2.10 -2.05 -4.32
N VAL A 89 2.04 -3.34 -4.65
CA VAL A 89 3.08 -4.02 -5.44
C VAL A 89 2.55 -4.24 -6.85
N LEU A 90 3.30 -3.78 -7.85
CA LEU A 90 3.06 -4.08 -9.27
C LEU A 90 4.28 -4.81 -9.82
N SER A 91 4.10 -6.01 -10.35
CA SER A 91 5.22 -6.81 -10.88
C SER A 91 5.12 -6.97 -12.40
N TYR A 92 6.23 -6.74 -13.09
CA TYR A 92 6.32 -6.96 -14.53
C TYR A 92 6.75 -8.41 -14.81
N PRO A 93 6.12 -9.12 -15.76
CA PRO A 93 6.28 -10.56 -15.87
C PRO A 93 7.46 -10.96 -16.78
N VAL A 94 8.66 -10.47 -16.44
CA VAL A 94 9.94 -10.90 -17.02
C VAL A 94 10.94 -11.15 -15.90
N THR A 95 11.87 -12.07 -16.11
CA THR A 95 12.92 -12.28 -15.10
C THR A 95 13.90 -11.11 -15.12
N ILE A 96 14.59 -10.90 -14.00
CA ILE A 96 15.59 -9.83 -13.91
C ILE A 96 16.78 -10.05 -14.86
N GLU A 97 17.12 -11.30 -15.17
CA GLU A 97 18.15 -11.63 -16.15
C GLU A 97 17.74 -11.18 -17.56
N GLU A 98 16.49 -11.44 -17.96
CA GLU A 98 15.98 -10.99 -19.25
C GLU A 98 15.91 -9.46 -19.32
N TYR A 99 15.44 -8.81 -18.25
CA TYR A 99 15.41 -7.35 -18.16
C TYR A 99 16.79 -6.73 -18.34
N ARG A 100 17.83 -7.28 -17.70
CA ARG A 100 19.21 -6.77 -17.80
C ARG A 100 19.89 -7.07 -19.14
N ALA A 101 19.52 -8.18 -19.78
CA ALA A 101 20.19 -8.64 -21.01
C ALA A 101 19.70 -7.94 -22.29
N LYS A 102 18.48 -7.40 -22.29
CA LYS A 102 17.78 -6.99 -23.52
C LYS A 102 17.31 -5.53 -23.46
N PRO A 103 17.93 -4.60 -24.22
CA PRO A 103 17.52 -3.19 -24.25
C PRO A 103 16.04 -2.97 -24.59
N GLU A 104 15.45 -3.81 -25.44
CA GLU A 104 14.04 -3.76 -25.79
C GLU A 104 13.11 -4.20 -24.64
N VAL A 105 13.59 -5.02 -23.70
CA VAL A 105 12.86 -5.34 -22.48
C VAL A 105 12.90 -4.15 -21.53
N VAL A 106 14.07 -3.51 -21.37
CA VAL A 106 14.22 -2.30 -20.56
C VAL A 106 13.23 -1.22 -21.02
N ALA A 107 13.18 -0.94 -22.32
CA ALA A 107 12.26 0.05 -22.88
C ALA A 107 10.78 -0.27 -22.59
N ARG A 108 10.40 -1.55 -22.61
CA ARG A 108 9.02 -1.99 -22.26
C ARG A 108 8.74 -1.86 -20.77
N VAL A 109 9.70 -2.17 -19.90
CA VAL A 109 9.58 -1.99 -18.44
C VAL A 109 9.46 -0.51 -18.09
N ASP A 110 10.24 0.37 -18.72
CA ASP A 110 10.16 1.82 -18.49
C ASP A 110 8.82 2.42 -18.95
N ASP A 111 8.29 1.98 -20.10
CA ASP A 111 6.95 2.38 -20.55
C ASP A 111 5.86 1.86 -19.60
N TRP A 112 5.96 0.61 -19.17
CA TRP A 112 5.07 0.03 -18.16
C TRP A 112 5.13 0.79 -16.83
N GLU A 113 6.31 1.16 -16.36
CA GLU A 113 6.49 1.92 -15.13
C GLU A 113 5.79 3.27 -15.20
N ARG A 114 6.01 4.03 -16.28
CA ARG A 114 5.33 5.32 -16.48
C ARG A 114 3.81 5.18 -16.48
N ARG A 115 3.28 4.17 -17.17
CA ARG A 115 1.83 3.90 -17.20
C ARG A 115 1.29 3.45 -15.85
N SER A 116 2.07 2.63 -15.13
CA SER A 116 1.75 2.18 -13.78
C SER A 116 1.64 3.35 -12.80
N ILE A 117 2.60 4.29 -12.83
CA ILE A 117 2.57 5.51 -12.01
C ILE A 117 1.37 6.39 -12.38
N ALA A 118 1.11 6.60 -13.67
CA ALA A 118 -0.05 7.36 -14.12
C ALA A 118 -1.37 6.73 -13.66
N TRP A 119 -1.48 5.40 -13.76
CA TRP A 119 -2.64 4.67 -13.28
C TRP A 119 -2.79 4.81 -11.75
N LEU A 120 -1.72 4.60 -10.97
CA LEU A 120 -1.73 4.79 -9.51
C LEU A 120 -2.23 6.20 -9.12
N ARG A 121 -1.73 7.24 -9.80
CA ARG A 121 -2.18 8.61 -9.56
C ARG A 121 -3.63 8.83 -9.96
N SER A 122 -4.12 8.20 -11.03
CA SER A 122 -5.55 8.25 -11.38
C SER A 122 -6.45 7.61 -10.31
N GLN A 123 -5.96 6.59 -9.60
CA GLN A 123 -6.73 5.86 -8.58
C GLN A 123 -6.68 6.54 -7.21
N PHE A 124 -5.51 7.05 -6.81
CA PHE A 124 -5.26 7.52 -5.46
C PHE A 124 -4.98 9.02 -5.37
N GLY A 125 -4.75 9.70 -6.49
CA GLY A 125 -4.44 11.13 -6.53
C GLY A 125 -3.10 11.47 -5.90
N GLU A 126 -3.04 12.63 -5.25
CA GLU A 126 -1.85 13.14 -4.53
C GLU A 126 -1.51 12.33 -3.26
N ARG A 127 -2.32 11.33 -2.92
CA ARG A 127 -2.03 10.40 -1.82
C ARG A 127 -0.91 9.43 -2.16
N VAL A 128 -0.58 9.22 -3.44
CA VAL A 128 0.62 8.46 -3.85
C VAL A 128 1.84 9.33 -3.52
N VAL A 129 2.60 8.94 -2.51
CA VAL A 129 3.71 9.76 -1.98
C VAL A 129 5.10 9.25 -2.37
N SER A 130 5.22 7.98 -2.73
CA SER A 130 6.47 7.36 -3.15
C SER A 130 6.21 6.15 -4.03
N VAL A 131 7.02 5.97 -5.06
CA VAL A 131 7.12 4.74 -5.85
C VAL A 131 8.58 4.37 -6.01
N VAL A 132 8.93 3.16 -5.58
CA VAL A 132 10.29 2.61 -5.61
C VAL A 132 10.30 1.39 -6.52
N ARG A 133 11.22 1.34 -7.47
CA ARG A 133 11.48 0.17 -8.30
C ARG A 133 12.55 -0.71 -7.66
N HIS A 134 12.26 -1.99 -7.58
CA HIS A 134 13.22 -3.03 -7.21
C HIS A 134 13.64 -3.82 -8.44
N GLU A 135 14.94 -4.04 -8.56
CA GLU A 135 15.60 -4.74 -9.67
C GLU A 135 16.59 -5.81 -9.16
N ASP A 136 16.53 -6.13 -7.89
CA ASP A 136 17.45 -6.99 -7.12
C ASP A 136 16.76 -8.26 -6.59
N GLU A 137 15.56 -8.54 -7.13
CA GLU A 137 14.76 -9.74 -6.88
C GLU A 137 14.42 -10.44 -8.21
N SER A 138 13.60 -11.50 -8.19
CA SER A 138 13.37 -12.35 -9.39
C SER A 138 12.74 -11.62 -10.59
N HIS A 139 11.94 -10.58 -10.35
CA HIS A 139 11.25 -9.80 -11.38
C HIS A 139 11.32 -8.31 -11.03
N PRO A 140 11.46 -7.40 -12.02
CA PRO A 140 11.36 -5.98 -11.76
C PRO A 140 9.94 -5.63 -11.31
N HIS A 141 9.84 -4.88 -10.23
CA HIS A 141 8.55 -4.53 -9.64
C HIS A 141 8.58 -3.17 -8.95
N LEU A 142 7.40 -2.58 -8.79
CA LEU A 142 7.19 -1.30 -8.12
C LEU A 142 6.55 -1.52 -6.76
N HIS A 143 7.10 -0.88 -5.74
CA HIS A 143 6.45 -0.63 -4.46
C HIS A 143 5.94 0.80 -4.45
N ALA A 144 4.63 0.99 -4.45
CA ALA A 144 4.01 2.29 -4.31
C ALA A 144 3.38 2.45 -2.94
N TYR A 145 3.54 3.63 -2.34
CA TYR A 145 3.04 3.95 -1.01
C TYR A 145 2.01 5.05 -1.08
N VAL A 146 0.85 4.78 -0.50
CA VAL A 146 -0.31 5.68 -0.47
C VAL A 146 -0.64 6.01 0.98
N LEU A 147 -0.59 7.31 1.31
CA LEU A 147 -0.94 7.81 2.63
C LEU A 147 -2.38 8.35 2.63
N PRO A 148 -3.21 7.97 3.61
CA PRO A 148 -4.51 8.59 3.81
C PRO A 148 -4.37 10.09 4.11
N ASP A 149 -5.36 10.86 3.69
CA ASP A 149 -5.47 12.31 3.88
C ASP A 149 -6.56 12.70 4.89
N ASP A 150 -7.28 11.73 5.44
CA ASP A 150 -8.26 11.97 6.51
C ASP A 150 -7.58 12.24 7.85
N ALA A 151 -8.27 12.99 8.74
CA ALA A 151 -7.75 13.38 10.04
C ALA A 151 -7.38 12.18 10.96
N ALA A 152 -8.02 11.03 10.75
CA ALA A 152 -7.73 9.80 11.48
C ALA A 152 -6.71 8.91 10.75
N MET A 153 -6.16 9.34 9.61
CA MET A 153 -5.18 8.62 8.81
C MET A 153 -5.60 7.16 8.53
N THR A 154 -6.86 6.91 8.18
CA THR A 154 -7.41 5.56 8.08
C THR A 154 -7.22 4.98 6.68
N ALA A 155 -6.28 4.05 6.49
CA ALA A 155 -6.01 3.46 5.17
C ALA A 155 -7.04 2.43 4.67
N ALA A 156 -8.03 2.05 5.48
CA ALA A 156 -9.04 1.07 5.08
C ALA A 156 -9.77 1.46 3.78
N HIS A 157 -10.07 2.75 3.58
CA HIS A 157 -10.76 3.22 2.39
C HIS A 157 -9.87 3.23 1.12
N LEU A 158 -8.57 2.94 1.23
CA LEU A 158 -7.66 2.82 0.09
C LEU A 158 -7.67 1.40 -0.51
N HIS A 159 -8.18 0.40 0.21
CA HIS A 159 -8.24 -0.98 -0.29
C HIS A 159 -9.60 -1.27 -0.96
N PRO A 160 -9.63 -1.74 -2.23
CA PRO A 160 -10.88 -2.01 -2.96
C PRO A 160 -11.88 -2.90 -2.20
N GLY A 161 -11.40 -4.02 -1.64
CA GLY A 161 -12.25 -4.91 -0.83
C GLY A 161 -12.86 -4.26 0.42
N PHE A 162 -12.12 -3.38 1.12
CA PHE A 162 -12.66 -2.65 2.27
C PHE A 162 -13.68 -1.58 1.86
N ARG A 163 -13.45 -0.92 0.72
CA ARG A 163 -14.45 0.00 0.12
C ARG A 163 -15.73 -0.75 -0.24
N ALA A 164 -15.62 -1.88 -0.92
CA ALA A 164 -16.78 -2.71 -1.30
C ALA A 164 -17.57 -3.14 -0.06
N LYS A 165 -16.87 -3.59 0.98
CA LYS A 165 -17.48 -3.91 2.29
C LYS A 165 -18.23 -2.73 2.91
N ALA A 166 -17.63 -1.53 2.90
CA ALA A 166 -18.25 -0.34 3.48
C ALA A 166 -19.53 0.06 2.72
N VAL A 167 -19.51 0.01 1.39
CA VAL A 167 -20.67 0.25 0.54
C VAL A 167 -21.78 -0.74 0.84
N ALA A 168 -21.46 -2.04 0.87
CA ALA A 168 -22.44 -3.09 1.13
C ALA A 168 -23.05 -2.99 2.54
N LYS A 169 -22.24 -2.73 3.57
CA LYS A 169 -22.74 -2.49 4.92
C LYS A 169 -23.69 -1.29 4.96
N THR A 170 -23.34 -0.20 4.28
CA THR A 170 -24.18 1.01 4.24
C THR A 170 -25.51 0.73 3.55
N ALA A 171 -25.50 0.02 2.43
CA ALA A 171 -26.72 -0.37 1.71
C ALA A 171 -27.64 -1.26 2.56
N ALA A 172 -27.07 -2.24 3.27
CA ALA A 172 -27.80 -3.10 4.20
C ALA A 172 -28.46 -2.32 5.35
N THR A 173 -27.72 -1.40 5.98
CA THR A 173 -28.29 -0.53 7.03
C THR A 173 -29.41 0.36 6.49
N GLN A 174 -29.29 0.88 5.26
CA GLN A 174 -30.36 1.66 4.61
C GLN A 174 -31.60 0.81 4.30
N GLN A 175 -31.45 -0.50 4.13
CA GLN A 175 -32.56 -1.46 3.96
C GLN A 175 -33.20 -1.89 5.29
N GLY A 176 -32.75 -1.32 6.42
CA GLY A 176 -33.31 -1.60 7.74
C GLY A 176 -32.70 -2.82 8.43
N GLU A 177 -31.61 -3.39 7.90
CA GLU A 177 -30.87 -4.43 8.61
C GLU A 177 -30.21 -3.86 9.88
N ASP A 178 -30.22 -4.64 10.96
CA ASP A 178 -29.49 -4.29 12.16
C ASP A 178 -27.96 -4.24 11.92
N GLU A 179 -27.22 -3.59 12.81
CA GLU A 179 -25.78 -3.38 12.64
C GLU A 179 -24.97 -4.67 12.50
N ASN A 180 -25.41 -5.76 13.13
CA ASN A 180 -24.69 -7.03 13.11
C ASN A 180 -24.90 -7.73 11.76
N THR A 181 -26.15 -7.78 11.28
CA THR A 181 -26.53 -8.35 9.99
C THR A 181 -25.88 -7.58 8.84
N ALA A 182 -25.97 -6.24 8.84
CA ALA A 182 -25.28 -5.40 7.86
C ALA A 182 -23.75 -5.59 7.89
N GLY A 183 -23.19 -5.82 9.08
CA GLY A 183 -21.78 -6.15 9.28
C GLY A 183 -21.37 -7.53 8.74
N ILE A 184 -22.28 -8.51 8.67
CA ILE A 184 -22.06 -9.82 8.06
C ILE A 184 -22.12 -9.69 6.53
N VAL A 185 -23.12 -9.01 5.98
CA VAL A 185 -23.26 -8.77 4.53
C VAL A 185 -21.99 -8.13 3.95
N GLY A 186 -21.47 -7.10 4.62
CA GLY A 186 -20.22 -6.46 4.18
C GLY A 186 -18.99 -7.37 4.24
N ARG A 187 -18.94 -8.38 5.12
CA ARG A 187 -17.81 -9.31 5.24
C ARG A 187 -17.78 -10.34 4.11
N THR A 188 -18.94 -10.80 3.64
CA THR A 188 -19.04 -11.78 2.56
C THR A 188 -18.38 -11.30 1.26
N LEU A 189 -18.33 -9.98 1.03
CA LEU A 189 -17.76 -9.39 -0.18
C LEU A 189 -16.24 -9.16 -0.12
N VAL A 190 -15.60 -9.15 1.06
CA VAL A 190 -14.13 -9.01 1.16
C VAL A 190 -13.41 -10.27 0.71
N ALA A 191 -14.04 -11.44 0.87
CA ALA A 191 -13.45 -12.73 0.51
C ALA A 191 -13.28 -12.93 -1.02
N SER A 192 -13.78 -12.01 -1.84
CA SER A 192 -13.71 -12.05 -3.30
C SER A 192 -12.64 -11.13 -3.90
N TRP A 193 -11.81 -10.47 -3.07
CA TRP A 193 -10.77 -9.52 -3.46
C TRP A 193 -9.37 -9.94 -2.99
#